data_AF-A0A645BED5-F1
#
_entry.id   AF-A0A645BED5-F1
#
_cell.length_a   1.000
_cell.length_b   1.000
_cell.length_c   1.000
_cell.angle_alpha   90.00
_cell.angle_beta   90.00
_cell.angle_gamma   90.00
#
_symmetry.space_group_name_H-M   'P 1'
#
loop_
_entity.id
_entity.type
_entity.pdbx_description
1 polymer ?
#
loop_
_entity_poly.entity_id
_entity_poly.type
_entity_poly.pdbx_seq_one_letter_code
_entity_poly.pdbx_strand_id
1 'polypeptide(L)'
;MDSISDECLKKSKEIVVHAYPDGRAPGLSRIEELGLESVVLPSPGTSEDIAMLIAYENNAELIVAVGTHSNIIDFLEKGRKGMSSTFLVRLKIGYKLIDAKGVSLLYKGSLKLKYVWWLFIAAMFPILILIYLSQPMQQIIKLLEIQLKILLNF
;
A
#
# COMPACT_ATOMS: atom_id res chain seq x y z
N MET A 1 15.39 7.53 -18.93
CA MET A 1 16.53 6.91 -18.22
C MET A 1 17.13 7.89 -17.21
N ASP A 2 17.20 9.18 -17.56
CA ASP A 2 17.91 10.22 -16.81
C ASP A 2 17.34 10.53 -15.40
N SER A 3 16.12 10.09 -15.11
CA SER A 3 15.46 10.28 -13.81
C SER A 3 15.75 9.18 -12.78
N ILE A 4 16.53 8.17 -13.14
CA ILE A 4 16.87 7.03 -12.27
C ILE A 4 18.34 7.17 -11.84
N SER A 5 18.65 7.00 -10.55
CA SER A 5 20.02 7.02 -10.04
C SER A 5 20.76 5.71 -10.35
N ASP A 6 22.08 5.77 -10.51
CA ASP A 6 22.90 4.56 -10.74
C ASP A 6 22.81 3.57 -9.56
N GLU A 7 22.68 4.09 -8.34
CA GLU A 7 22.50 3.26 -7.16
C GLU A 7 21.21 2.42 -7.24
N CYS A 8 20.13 3.00 -7.75
CA CYS A 8 18.86 2.29 -7.96
C CYS A 8 19.04 1.15 -8.98
N LEU A 9 19.71 1.43 -10.11
CA LEU A 9 19.98 0.43 -11.16
C LEU A 9 20.82 -0.72 -10.62
N LYS A 10 21.89 -0.44 -9.87
CA LYS A 10 22.76 -1.47 -9.28
C LYS A 10 22.08 -2.32 -8.21
N LYS A 11 21.08 -1.79 -7.52
CA LYS A 11 20.28 -2.53 -6.50
C LYS A 11 19.08 -3.27 -7.10
N SER A 12 18.75 -3.02 -8.36
CA SER A 12 17.61 -3.63 -9.01
C SER A 12 17.89 -5.11 -9.29
N LYS A 13 16.96 -5.98 -8.89
CA LYS A 13 17.06 -7.43 -9.14
C LYS A 13 16.82 -7.77 -10.60
N GLU A 14 15.95 -7.03 -11.26
CA GLU A 14 15.57 -7.22 -12.65
C GLU A 14 15.42 -5.87 -13.31
N ILE A 15 15.98 -5.73 -14.51
CA ILE A 15 15.98 -4.49 -15.28
C ILE A 15 15.32 -4.78 -16.62
N VAL A 16 14.21 -4.10 -16.88
CA VAL A 16 13.52 -4.16 -18.18
C VAL A 16 13.74 -2.83 -18.89
N VAL A 17 14.38 -2.88 -20.06
CA VAL A 17 14.60 -1.71 -20.90
C VAL A 17 13.53 -1.67 -21.98
N HIS A 18 12.68 -0.65 -21.91
CA HIS A 18 11.70 -0.39 -22.96
C HIS A 18 12.42 -0.01 -24.27
N ALA A 19 12.09 -0.71 -25.35
CA ALA A 19 12.46 -0.38 -26.71
C ALA A 19 11.26 0.05 -27.54
N TYR A 20 11.50 0.94 -28.48
CA TYR A 20 10.53 1.26 -29.51
C TYR A 20 10.19 0.00 -30.36
N PRO A 21 9.07 -0.02 -31.09
CA PRO A 21 8.69 -1.15 -31.94
C PRO A 21 9.72 -1.53 -33.01
N ASP A 22 10.61 -0.61 -33.38
CA ASP A 22 11.73 -0.85 -34.30
C ASP A 22 12.97 -1.46 -33.62
N GLY A 23 12.88 -1.80 -32.34
CA GLY A 23 13.93 -2.42 -31.54
C GLY A 23 14.93 -1.43 -30.94
N ARG A 24 14.82 -0.13 -31.23
CA ARG A 24 15.74 0.86 -30.64
C ARG A 24 15.42 1.07 -29.16
N ALA A 25 16.44 0.89 -28.32
CA ALA A 25 16.35 1.00 -26.86
C ALA A 25 17.30 2.08 -26.33
N PRO A 26 16.88 3.35 -26.22
CA PRO A 26 17.76 4.44 -25.77
C PRO A 26 18.36 4.24 -24.37
N GLY A 27 17.69 3.47 -23.51
CA GLY A 27 18.17 3.17 -22.16
C GLY A 27 19.25 2.08 -22.12
N LEU A 28 19.45 1.33 -23.20
CA LEU A 28 20.33 0.16 -23.20
C LEU A 28 21.80 0.56 -23.06
N SER A 29 22.23 1.63 -23.72
CA SER A 29 23.63 2.10 -23.64
C SER A 29 24.07 2.37 -22.20
N ARG A 30 23.21 2.99 -21.39
CA ARG A 30 23.51 3.25 -19.98
C ARG A 30 23.58 1.98 -19.13
N ILE A 31 22.78 0.97 -19.45
CA ILE A 31 22.85 -0.34 -18.77
C ILE A 31 24.16 -1.04 -19.10
N GLU A 32 24.56 -1.03 -20.38
CA GLU A 32 25.82 -1.62 -20.86
C GLU A 32 27.04 -0.91 -20.24
N GLU A 33 27.04 0.42 -20.20
CA GLU A 33 28.10 1.22 -19.55
C GLU A 33 28.26 0.91 -18.05
N LEU A 34 27.17 0.56 -17.36
CA LEU A 34 27.17 0.17 -15.96
C LEU A 34 27.49 -1.32 -15.74
N GLY A 35 27.65 -2.10 -16.81
CA GLY A 35 27.90 -3.54 -16.75
C GLY A 35 26.75 -4.34 -16.13
N LEU A 36 25.51 -3.86 -16.30
CA LEU A 36 24.31 -4.49 -15.75
C LEU A 36 23.63 -5.36 -16.80
N GLU A 37 22.95 -6.42 -16.36
CA GLU A 37 22.11 -7.25 -17.23
C GLU A 37 20.70 -6.67 -17.33
N SER A 38 20.09 -6.76 -18.50
CA SER A 38 18.71 -6.32 -18.70
C SER A 38 17.98 -7.10 -19.79
N VAL A 39 16.65 -7.07 -19.73
CA VAL A 39 15.76 -7.61 -20.78
C VAL A 39 15.22 -6.44 -21.59
N VAL A 40 15.34 -6.52 -22.90
CA VAL A 40 14.79 -5.51 -23.82
C VAL A 40 13.36 -5.88 -24.20
N LEU A 41 12.42 -4.96 -24.01
CA LEU A 41 11.02 -5.15 -24.35
C LEU A 41 10.57 -4.16 -25.43
N PRO A 42 10.48 -4.58 -26.70
CA PRO A 42 9.94 -3.76 -27.77
C PRO A 42 8.42 -3.67 -27.69
N SER A 43 7.88 -2.47 -27.50
CA SER A 43 6.43 -2.27 -27.42
C SER A 43 6.04 -0.84 -27.84
N PRO A 44 4.85 -0.64 -28.43
CA PRO A 44 4.31 0.71 -28.61
C PRO A 44 3.89 1.31 -27.26
N GLY A 45 4.07 2.62 -27.13
CA GLY A 45 3.61 3.41 -25.98
C GLY A 45 4.74 4.13 -25.25
N THR A 46 4.44 4.65 -24.06
CA THR A 46 5.45 5.24 -23.18
C THR A 46 6.08 4.17 -22.27
N SER A 47 7.22 4.48 -21.67
CA SER A 47 7.87 3.57 -20.71
C SER A 47 6.98 3.33 -19.48
N GLU A 48 6.24 4.35 -19.05
CA GLU A 48 5.27 4.28 -17.96
C GLU A 48 4.10 3.34 -18.31
N ASP A 49 3.58 3.43 -19.53
CA ASP A 49 2.50 2.58 -20.02
C ASP A 49 2.88 1.10 -19.94
N ILE A 50 4.10 0.79 -20.40
CA ILE A 50 4.62 -0.57 -20.43
C ILE A 50 4.90 -1.08 -19.02
N ALA A 51 5.47 -0.25 -18.14
CA ALA A 51 5.67 -0.62 -16.74
C ALA A 51 4.33 -0.97 -16.05
N MET A 52 3.29 -0.16 -16.31
CA MET A 52 1.94 -0.41 -15.81
C MET A 52 1.33 -1.70 -16.39
N LEU A 53 1.53 -1.97 -17.68
CA LEU A 53 1.07 -3.20 -18.33
C LEU A 53 1.80 -4.44 -17.79
N ILE A 54 3.12 -4.38 -17.60
CA ILE A 54 3.89 -5.49 -17.01
C ILE A 54 3.35 -5.81 -15.62
N ALA A 55 3.15 -4.81 -14.76
CA ALA A 55 2.58 -5.02 -13.43
C ALA A 55 1.16 -5.64 -13.50
N TYR A 56 0.35 -5.17 -14.45
CA TYR A 56 -1.00 -5.69 -14.67
C TYR A 56 -1.01 -7.16 -15.12
N GLU A 57 -0.20 -7.52 -16.12
CA GLU A 57 -0.09 -8.89 -16.63
C GLU A 57 0.53 -9.85 -15.60
N ASN A 58 1.35 -9.34 -14.68
CA ASN A 58 1.84 -10.07 -13.51
C ASN A 58 0.84 -10.14 -12.35
N ASN A 59 -0.45 -9.87 -12.60
CA ASN A 59 -1.53 -9.97 -11.63
C ASN A 59 -1.36 -9.12 -10.36
N ALA A 60 -0.70 -7.96 -10.46
CA ALA A 60 -0.67 -7.01 -9.35
C ALA A 60 -2.10 -6.72 -8.85
N GLU A 61 -2.30 -6.75 -7.53
CA GLU A 61 -3.61 -6.47 -6.91
C GLU A 61 -3.93 -4.97 -6.95
N LEU A 62 -2.91 -4.14 -6.71
CA LEU A 62 -2.97 -2.68 -6.73
C LEU A 62 -1.71 -2.12 -7.41
N ILE A 63 -1.89 -1.18 -8.31
CA ILE A 63 -0.82 -0.45 -9.01
C ILE A 63 -0.86 1.00 -8.51
N VAL A 64 0.22 1.45 -7.87
CA VAL A 64 0.34 2.80 -7.36
C VAL A 64 1.22 3.64 -8.28
N ALA A 65 0.65 4.64 -8.93
CA ALA A 65 1.37 5.59 -9.76
C ALA A 65 2.01 6.69 -8.88
N VAL A 66 3.34 6.80 -8.89
CA VAL A 66 4.10 7.82 -8.14
C VAL A 66 4.77 8.77 -9.14
N GLY A 67 4.56 10.08 -8.98
CA GLY A 67 5.26 11.08 -9.79
C GLY A 67 4.88 11.08 -11.28
N THR A 68 3.78 10.41 -11.68
CA THR A 68 3.36 10.40 -13.07
C THR A 68 2.82 11.77 -13.49
N HIS A 69 3.41 12.37 -14.51
CA HIS A 69 2.92 13.62 -15.11
C HIS A 69 1.78 13.31 -16.07
N SER A 70 0.54 13.24 -15.58
CA SER A 70 -0.61 13.08 -16.48
C SER A 70 -1.88 13.52 -15.78
N ASN A 71 -2.12 14.84 -15.81
CA ASN A 71 -3.46 15.36 -15.72
C ASN A 71 -4.16 15.12 -17.08
N ILE A 72 -5.44 14.74 -17.08
CA ILE A 72 -6.21 14.54 -18.32
C ILE A 72 -6.31 15.85 -19.13
N ILE A 73 -6.13 16.99 -18.46
CA ILE A 73 -6.07 18.31 -19.09
C ILE A 73 -4.78 18.47 -19.90
N ASP A 74 -3.61 18.12 -19.33
CA ASP A 74 -2.34 18.11 -20.06
C ASP A 74 -2.38 17.14 -21.26
N PHE A 75 -3.15 16.05 -21.12
CA PHE A 75 -3.39 15.06 -22.17
C PHE A 75 -4.18 15.64 -23.36
N LEU A 76 -5.23 16.42 -23.10
CA LEU A 76 -6.06 17.04 -24.13
C LEU A 76 -5.40 18.26 -24.77
N GLU A 77 -4.59 19.02 -24.02
CA GLU A 77 -4.02 20.28 -24.49
C GLU A 77 -2.80 20.12 -25.41
N LYS A 78 -1.97 19.07 -25.23
CA LYS A 78 -0.61 19.04 -25.84
C LYS A 78 -0.39 18.08 -27.00
N GLY A 79 -1.36 17.27 -27.45
CA GLY A 79 -1.28 16.52 -28.72
C GLY A 79 0.03 15.72 -28.97
N ARG A 80 0.74 15.30 -27.92
CA ARG A 80 2.06 14.66 -28.05
C ARG A 80 1.90 13.21 -28.51
N LYS A 81 2.73 12.78 -29.48
CA LYS A 81 2.83 11.39 -29.92
C LYS A 81 3.15 10.49 -28.71
N GLY A 82 2.37 9.43 -28.51
CA GLY A 82 2.50 8.51 -27.38
C GLY A 82 1.51 8.75 -26.24
N MET A 83 0.69 9.80 -26.28
CA MET A 83 -0.32 9.98 -25.23
C MET A 83 -1.52 9.03 -25.39
N SER A 84 -1.94 8.73 -26.62
CA SER A 84 -3.08 7.83 -26.88
C SER A 84 -2.90 6.45 -26.23
N SER A 85 -1.67 5.93 -26.15
CA SER A 85 -1.39 4.68 -25.44
C SER A 85 -1.60 4.82 -23.94
N THR A 86 -1.16 5.93 -23.34
CA THR A 86 -1.36 6.19 -21.90
C THR A 86 -2.82 6.23 -21.52
N PHE A 87 -3.66 6.85 -22.35
CA PHE A 87 -5.10 6.85 -22.13
C PHE A 87 -5.69 5.44 -22.19
N LEU A 88 -5.37 4.67 -23.25
CA LEU A 88 -5.87 3.30 -23.41
C LEU A 88 -5.39 2.36 -22.31
N VAL A 89 -4.13 2.46 -21.89
CA VAL A 89 -3.58 1.65 -20.79
C VAL A 89 -4.29 1.98 -19.48
N ARG A 90 -4.46 3.26 -19.16
CA ARG A 90 -5.21 3.69 -17.96
C ARG A 90 -6.67 3.24 -17.99
N LEU A 91 -7.31 3.20 -19.15
CA LEU A 91 -8.64 2.59 -19.29
C LEU A 91 -8.62 1.09 -19.01
N LYS A 92 -7.65 0.35 -19.56
CA LYS A 92 -7.53 -1.12 -19.36
C LYS A 92 -7.32 -1.48 -17.90
N ILE A 93 -6.44 -0.76 -17.20
CA ILE A 93 -5.97 -1.12 -15.85
C ILE A 93 -6.60 -0.26 -14.74
N GLY A 94 -7.44 0.71 -15.10
CA GLY A 94 -7.89 1.79 -14.21
C GLY A 94 -8.52 1.30 -12.90
N TYR A 95 -9.16 0.13 -12.92
CA TYR A 95 -9.76 -0.48 -11.73
C TYR A 95 -8.74 -0.96 -10.69
N LYS A 96 -7.47 -1.14 -11.07
CA LYS A 96 -6.34 -1.48 -10.18
C LYS A 96 -5.37 -0.32 -9.99
N LEU A 97 -5.54 0.79 -10.70
CA LEU A 97 -4.59 1.89 -10.71
C LEU A 97 -5.04 3.00 -9.76
N ILE A 98 -4.14 3.43 -8.87
CA ILE A 98 -4.35 4.58 -8.00
C ILE A 98 -3.14 5.51 -8.01
N ASP A 99 -3.38 6.82 -7.91
CA ASP A 99 -2.31 7.79 -7.69
C ASP A 99 -1.82 7.73 -6.24
N ALA A 100 -0.50 7.79 -6.03
CA ALA A 100 0.13 7.84 -4.72
C ALA A 100 -0.49 8.90 -3.78
N LYS A 101 -0.94 10.03 -4.33
CA LYS A 101 -1.65 11.09 -3.57
C LYS A 101 -2.94 10.58 -2.94
N GLY A 102 -3.63 9.63 -3.57
CA GLY A 102 -4.90 9.05 -3.12
C GLY A 102 -4.74 7.77 -2.29
N VAL A 103 -3.56 7.17 -2.21
CA VAL A 103 -3.34 5.91 -1.47
C VAL A 103 -3.66 6.06 0.01
N SER A 104 -3.33 7.20 0.62
CA SER A 104 -3.63 7.46 2.03
C SER A 104 -5.13 7.43 2.35
N LEU A 105 -5.99 7.76 1.38
CA LEU A 105 -7.45 7.72 1.52
C LEU A 105 -8.01 6.29 1.50
N LEU A 106 -7.28 5.33 0.90
CA LEU A 106 -7.61 3.91 0.97
C LEU A 106 -7.24 3.30 2.33
N TYR A 107 -6.31 3.92 3.05
CA TYR A 107 -5.85 3.44 4.34
C TYR A 107 -6.84 3.81 5.45
N LYS A 108 -7.96 3.08 5.51
CA LYS A 108 -8.84 3.13 6.68
C LYS A 108 -8.11 2.41 7.81
N GLY A 109 -7.68 3.17 8.82
CA GLY A 109 -7.12 2.59 10.04
C GLY A 109 -8.11 1.61 10.64
N SER A 110 -7.89 0.31 10.43
CA SER A 110 -8.70 -0.73 11.05
C SER A 110 -8.44 -0.68 12.55
N LEU A 111 -9.45 -0.38 13.35
CA LEU A 111 -9.37 -0.53 14.80
C LEU A 111 -9.16 -2.01 15.11
N LYS A 112 -7.93 -2.39 15.43
CA LYS A 112 -7.63 -3.77 15.84
C LYS A 112 -8.42 -4.06 17.11
N LEU A 113 -9.13 -5.19 17.15
CA LEU A 113 -9.83 -5.70 18.34
C LEU A 113 -8.95 -5.68 19.60
N LYS A 114 -7.63 -5.85 19.45
CA LYS A 114 -6.65 -5.73 20.55
C LYS A 114 -6.70 -4.36 21.25
N TYR A 115 -6.90 -3.27 20.51
CA TYR A 115 -7.02 -1.93 21.10
C TYR A 115 -8.29 -1.78 21.93
N VAL A 116 -9.40 -2.38 21.47
CA VAL A 116 -10.67 -2.41 22.21
C VAL A 116 -10.51 -3.20 23.51
N TRP A 117 -9.84 -4.35 23.46
CA TRP A 117 -9.50 -5.14 24.66
C TRP A 117 -8.65 -4.35 25.66
N TRP A 118 -7.62 -3.65 25.19
CA TRP A 118 -6.76 -2.85 26.06
C TRP A 118 -7.49 -1.66 26.67
N LEU A 119 -8.37 -1.02 25.90
CA LEU A 119 -9.23 0.06 26.37
C LEU A 119 -10.19 -0.43 27.47
N PHE A 120 -10.78 -1.61 27.28
CA PHE A 120 -11.66 -2.24 28.27
C PHE A 120 -10.92 -2.53 29.58
N ILE A 121 -9.73 -3.12 29.51
CA ILE A 121 -8.89 -3.39 30.69
C ILE A 121 -8.50 -2.09 31.39
N ALA A 122 -8.09 -1.06 30.64
CA ALA A 122 -7.75 0.24 31.18
C ALA A 122 -8.94 0.91 31.89
N ALA A 123 -10.15 0.77 31.36
CA ALA A 123 -11.37 1.28 31.97
C ALA A 123 -11.78 0.48 33.23
N MET A 124 -11.55 -0.84 33.26
CA MET A 124 -11.83 -1.70 34.41
C MET A 124 -10.88 -1.47 35.58
N PHE A 125 -9.63 -1.08 35.31
CA PHE A 125 -8.59 -0.91 36.31
C PHE A 125 -8.96 0.02 37.49
N PRO A 126 -9.44 1.27 37.29
CA PRO A 126 -9.85 2.12 38.41
C PRO A 126 -11.06 1.59 39.17
N ILE A 127 -11.99 0.91 38.49
CA ILE A 127 -13.17 0.30 39.12
C ILE A 127 -12.73 -0.80 40.09
N LEU A 128 -11.80 -1.67 39.66
CA LEU A 128 -11.25 -2.74 40.50
C LEU A 128 -10.54 -2.18 41.73
N ILE A 129 -9.73 -1.12 41.57
CA ILE A 129 -9.06 -0.43 42.68
C ILE A 129 -10.09 0.14 43.66
N LEU A 130 -11.14 0.79 43.16
CA LEU A 130 -12.17 1.40 43.99
C LEU A 130 -12.94 0.33 44.78
N ILE A 131 -13.32 -0.78 44.14
CA ILE A 131 -13.95 -1.93 44.79
C ILE A 131 -13.05 -2.49 45.89
N TYR A 132 -11.74 -2.59 45.63
CA TYR A 132 -10.77 -3.12 46.59
C TYR A 132 -10.58 -2.20 47.81
N LEU A 133 -10.56 -0.89 47.62
CA LEU A 133 -10.33 0.08 48.71
C LEU A 133 -11.62 0.46 49.47
N SER A 134 -12.79 0.29 48.84
CA SER A 134 -14.08 0.69 49.39
C SER A 134 -14.56 -0.26 50.51
N GLN A 135 -14.61 0.26 51.74
CA GLN A 135 -15.18 -0.42 52.92
C GLN A 135 -16.59 -0.99 52.69
N PRO A 136 -17.59 -0.22 52.18
CA PRO A 136 -18.92 -0.76 51.95
C PRO A 136 -18.94 -1.85 50.86
N MET A 137 -18.06 -1.77 49.86
CA MET A 137 -18.02 -2.78 48.81
C MET A 137 -17.38 -4.10 49.31
N GLN A 138 -16.36 -4.02 50.16
CA GLN A 138 -15.82 -5.21 50.85
C GLN A 138 -16.87 -5.92 51.72
N GLN A 139 -17.75 -5.17 52.37
CA GLN A 139 -18.83 -5.73 53.18
C GLN A 139 -19.86 -6.49 52.33
N ILE A 140 -20.24 -5.93 51.18
CA ILE A 140 -21.14 -6.60 50.22
C ILE A 140 -20.50 -7.86 49.65
N ILE A 141 -19.21 -7.83 49.31
CA ILE A 141 -18.47 -8.99 48.82
C ILE A 141 -18.46 -10.10 49.88
N LYS A 142 -18.18 -9.78 51.15
CA LYS A 142 -18.22 -10.76 52.25
C LYS A 142 -19.61 -11.36 52.45
N LEU A 143 -20.68 -10.55 52.35
CA LEU A 143 -22.05 -11.03 52.46
C LEU A 143 -22.40 -11.99 51.31
N LEU A 144 -22.00 -11.65 50.08
CA LEU A 144 -22.15 -12.53 48.92
C LEU A 144 -21.38 -13.84 49.08
N GLU A 145 -20.15 -13.78 49.56
CA GLU A 145 -19.32 -14.97 49.83
C GLU A 145 -19.99 -15.91 50.83
N ILE A 146 -20.54 -15.35 51.93
CA ILE A 146 -21.29 -16.12 52.93
C ILE A 146 -22.55 -16.75 52.34
N GLN A 147 -23.34 -16.01 51.56
CA GLN A 147 -24.54 -16.55 50.90
C GLN A 147 -24.19 -17.66 49.91
N LEU A 148 -23.11 -17.50 49.14
CA LEU A 148 -22.62 -18.52 48.21
C LEU A 148 -22.18 -19.79 48.94
N LYS A 149 -21.49 -19.65 50.08
CA LYS A 149 -21.08 -20.78 50.92
C LYS A 149 -22.28 -21.58 51.43
N ILE A 150 -23.29 -20.85 51.94
CA ILE A 150 -24.55 -21.43 52.41
C ILE A 150 -25.28 -22.14 51.26
N LEU A 151 -25.31 -21.55 50.06
CA LEU A 151 -25.99 -22.14 48.89
C LEU A 151 -25.27 -23.36 48.32
N LEU A 152 -23.93 -23.38 48.38
CA LEU A 152 -23.08 -24.49 47.94
C LEU A 152 -22.89 -25.58 49.00
N ASN A 153 -23.55 -25.45 50.15
CA ASN A 153 -23.57 -26.44 51.23
C ASN A 153 -22.16 -26.79 51.77
N PHE A 154 -21.32 -25.77 51.96
CA PHE A 154 -20.04 -25.82 52.68
C PHE A 154 -20.02 -24.80 53.84
#